data_AF-A0A2I2FK55-F1
#
_entry.id   AF-A0A2I2FK55-F1
#
_cell.length_a   1.000
_cell.length_b   1.000
_cell.length_c   1.000
_cell.angle_alpha   90.00
_cell.angle_beta   90.00
_cell.angle_gamma   90.00
#
_symmetry.space_group_name_H-M   'P 1'
#
loop_
_entity.id
_entity.type
_entity.pdbx_description
1 polymer ?
#
loop_
_entity_poly.entity_id
_entity_poly.type
_entity_poly.pdbx_seq_one_letter_code
_entity_poly.pdbx_strand_id
1 'polypeptide(L)'
;MTIHLAILDVDIPVRPHYHRNGLYSTQYRSIIAPAVHRLSQSPLHPDPIKLVVSSWDIMGGVYPPDHLLQSSTATTTVAGNVTTTNKHDNRSDGITSLLITGSASSAYQTTTNPWIPPLKAFIRRVYIHHPHIKLIGGCFGHQLIAAALLPDSTRVEACPLGREVGVHAVQLTPRFQRAFGAVLGGKRELRMQMMHGDWVVPLPSSGEGITETIGSTTAGDTPLKNVTTNSNNTHNERNIKPPWLNIGWTKQCPIQGLYLPNRVLTLQGHFEIDSGGMSLVAREFGPILGWSEEVARAHQERIAWEGGWDDGNVVADVIALFLVGEHTMSPVSKL
;
A
#
# COMPACT_ATOMS: atom_id res chain seq x y z
N MET A 1 9.79 15.68 16.14
CA MET A 1 9.94 14.25 15.79
C MET A 1 10.70 14.10 14.48
N THR A 2 11.56 13.07 14.33
CA THR A 2 12.16 12.70 13.04
C THR A 2 11.50 11.42 12.51
N ILE A 3 11.05 11.45 11.26
CA ILE A 3 10.59 10.28 10.51
C ILE A 3 11.67 9.97 9.48
N HIS A 4 12.21 8.76 9.51
CA HIS A 4 13.05 8.26 8.43
C HIS A 4 12.27 7.21 7.63
N LEU A 5 11.80 7.64 6.46
CA LEU A 5 11.09 6.82 5.48
C LEU A 5 12.08 6.24 4.47
N ALA A 6 12.35 4.94 4.56
CA ALA A 6 13.13 4.23 3.57
C ALA A 6 12.20 3.64 2.51
N ILE A 7 12.41 4.00 1.24
CA ILE A 7 11.62 3.55 0.10
C ILE A 7 12.39 2.45 -0.62
N LEU A 8 11.76 1.29 -0.78
CA LEU A 8 12.29 0.13 -1.45
C LEU A 8 11.76 0.13 -2.89
N ASP A 9 12.59 0.61 -3.82
CA ASP A 9 12.27 0.59 -5.25
C ASP A 9 12.39 -0.86 -5.75
N VAL A 10 11.26 -1.44 -6.14
CA VAL A 10 11.16 -2.82 -6.64
C VAL A 10 10.87 -2.90 -8.13
N ASP A 11 10.93 -1.75 -8.81
CA ASP A 11 10.80 -1.64 -10.26
C ASP A 11 11.28 -0.26 -10.74
N ILE A 12 11.43 -0.10 -12.05
CA ILE A 12 11.75 1.17 -12.69
C ILE A 12 10.53 1.61 -13.51
N PRO A 13 10.08 2.88 -13.40
CA PRO A 13 8.98 3.37 -14.21
C PRO A 13 9.23 3.24 -15.72
N VAL A 14 8.17 3.04 -16.50
CA VAL A 14 8.25 3.08 -17.96
C VAL A 14 8.88 4.39 -18.43
N ARG A 15 9.69 4.32 -19.49
CA ARG A 15 10.63 5.38 -19.88
C ARG A 15 10.01 6.80 -19.95
N PRO A 16 8.84 7.03 -20.58
CA PRO A 16 8.24 8.36 -20.61
C PRO A 16 7.78 8.85 -19.23
N HIS A 17 7.26 7.95 -18.39
CA HIS A 17 6.87 8.28 -17.01
C HIS A 17 8.10 8.58 -16.15
N TYR A 18 9.18 7.80 -16.30
CA TYR A 18 10.47 8.07 -15.65
C TYR A 18 11.04 9.42 -16.04
N HIS A 19 11.07 9.77 -17.32
CA HIS A 19 11.59 11.08 -17.77
C HIS A 19 10.80 12.25 -17.18
N ARG A 20 9.50 12.09 -16.97
CA ARG A 20 8.64 13.13 -16.41
C ARG A 20 8.77 13.23 -14.89
N ASN A 21 8.80 12.09 -14.19
CA ASN A 21 8.54 12.03 -12.75
C ASN A 21 9.67 11.40 -11.91
N GLY A 22 10.74 10.90 -12.56
CA GLY A 22 11.83 10.19 -11.90
C GLY A 22 11.44 8.79 -11.43
N LEU A 23 12.26 8.21 -10.54
CA LEU A 23 12.00 6.91 -9.91
C LEU A 23 10.72 6.94 -9.06
N TYR A 24 10.15 5.78 -8.75
CA TYR A 24 8.99 5.68 -7.85
C TYR A 24 9.28 6.30 -6.47
N SER A 25 10.46 6.09 -5.91
CA SER A 25 10.92 6.78 -4.69
C SER A 25 10.86 8.32 -4.78
N THR A 26 11.16 8.89 -5.95
CA THR A 26 11.05 10.35 -6.19
C THR A 26 9.59 10.80 -6.19
N GLN A 27 8.70 10.00 -6.79
CA GLN A 27 7.26 10.26 -6.85
C GLN A 27 6.61 10.20 -5.46
N TYR A 28 6.86 9.12 -4.70
CA TYR A 28 6.39 9.00 -3.32
C TYR A 28 6.91 10.14 -2.44
N ARG A 29 8.19 10.50 -2.53
CA ARG A 29 8.74 11.64 -1.80
C ARG A 29 8.01 12.95 -2.14
N SER A 30 7.73 13.16 -3.43
CA SER A 30 7.11 14.39 -3.92
C SER A 30 5.69 14.60 -3.41
N ILE A 31 4.95 13.51 -3.14
CA ILE A 31 3.59 13.62 -2.59
C ILE A 31 3.53 13.52 -1.06
N ILE A 32 4.40 12.72 -0.43
CA ILE A 32 4.39 12.53 1.03
C ILE A 32 5.01 13.74 1.75
N ALA A 33 6.08 14.35 1.21
CA ALA A 33 6.74 15.46 1.90
C ALA A 33 5.82 16.69 2.10
N PRO A 34 5.02 17.13 1.10
CA PRO A 34 4.01 18.16 1.32
C PRO A 34 2.94 17.78 2.34
N ALA A 35 2.48 16.52 2.35
CA ALA A 35 1.49 16.04 3.32
C ALA A 35 2.04 16.06 4.76
N VAL A 36 3.27 15.61 4.95
CA VAL A 36 3.95 15.69 6.26
C VAL A 36 4.15 17.15 6.67
N HIS A 37 4.49 18.04 5.74
CA HIS A 37 4.60 19.47 6.03
C HIS A 37 3.26 20.06 6.47
N ARG A 38 2.16 19.77 5.76
CA ARG A 38 0.80 20.19 6.16
C ARG A 38 0.44 19.68 7.55
N LEU A 39 0.69 18.39 7.82
CA LEU A 39 0.42 17.79 9.13
C LEU A 39 1.23 18.49 10.24
N SER A 40 2.51 18.80 9.99
CA SER A 40 3.39 19.51 10.93
C SER A 40 2.95 20.94 11.23
N GLN A 41 2.09 21.55 10.42
CA GLN A 41 1.49 22.86 10.66
C GLN A 41 0.07 22.76 11.23
N SER A 42 -0.47 21.55 11.38
CA SER A 42 -1.84 21.32 11.80
C SER A 42 -1.95 21.10 13.31
N PRO A 43 -3.13 21.34 13.92
CA PRO A 43 -3.38 21.00 15.32
C PRO A 43 -3.33 19.49 15.62
N LEU A 44 -3.32 18.63 14.59
CA LEU A 44 -3.32 17.18 14.76
C LEU A 44 -1.97 16.65 15.27
N HIS A 45 -0.89 17.42 15.12
CA HIS A 45 0.43 17.04 15.61
C HIS A 45 1.20 18.30 16.08
N PRO A 46 1.31 18.54 17.40
CA PRO A 46 1.83 19.80 17.93
C PRO A 46 3.34 19.99 17.71
N ASP A 47 4.09 18.90 17.53
CA ASP A 47 5.54 18.96 17.39
C ASP A 47 5.99 19.06 15.93
N PRO A 48 7.04 19.83 15.62
CA PRO A 48 7.64 19.85 14.29
C PRO A 48 8.05 18.46 13.80
N ILE A 49 7.75 18.14 12.55
CA ILE A 49 8.09 16.87 11.92
C ILE A 49 9.22 17.07 10.91
N LYS A 50 10.36 16.40 11.15
CA LYS A 50 11.46 16.30 10.19
C LYS A 50 11.31 15.00 9.39
N LEU A 51 11.08 15.09 8.09
CA LEU A 51 11.05 13.93 7.19
C LEU A 51 12.43 13.74 6.53
N VAL A 52 13.04 12.57 6.77
CA VAL A 52 14.21 12.07 6.06
C VAL A 52 13.74 10.94 5.14
N VAL A 53 14.16 10.97 3.87
CA VAL A 53 13.82 9.94 2.89
C VAL A 53 15.11 9.33 2.35
N SER A 54 15.19 8.00 2.34
CA SER A 54 16.22 7.23 1.65
C SER A 54 15.58 6.28 0.64
N SER A 55 16.29 5.91 -0.42
CA SER A 55 15.83 4.96 -1.44
C SER A 55 16.81 3.81 -1.60
N TRP A 56 16.28 2.61 -1.87
CA TRP A 56 17.02 1.35 -1.88
C TRP A 56 16.60 0.52 -3.09
N ASP A 57 17.57 0.16 -3.95
CA ASP A 57 17.36 -0.63 -5.16
C ASP A 57 17.30 -2.12 -4.83
N ILE A 58 16.10 -2.63 -4.62
CA ILE A 58 15.91 -4.05 -4.26
C ILE A 58 16.20 -4.96 -5.45
N MET A 59 15.94 -4.50 -6.67
CA MET A 59 16.22 -5.26 -7.90
C MET A 59 17.72 -5.49 -8.06
N GLY A 60 18.54 -4.51 -7.68
CA GLY A 60 19.99 -4.60 -7.58
C GLY A 60 20.51 -5.31 -6.31
N GLY A 61 19.62 -5.79 -5.43
CA GLY A 61 19.99 -6.47 -4.18
C GLY A 61 20.45 -5.54 -3.05
N VAL A 62 20.16 -4.24 -3.15
CA VAL A 62 20.59 -3.22 -2.20
C VAL A 62 19.48 -2.99 -1.17
N TYR A 63 19.65 -3.55 0.04
CA TYR A 63 18.71 -3.40 1.15
C TYR A 63 19.23 -2.40 2.19
N PRO A 64 18.33 -1.79 3.01
CA PRO A 64 18.75 -1.05 4.18
C PRO A 64 19.63 -1.90 5.11
N PRO A 65 20.80 -1.42 5.52
CA PRO A 65 21.70 -2.16 6.39
C PRO A 65 21.10 -2.29 7.80
N ASP A 66 21.41 -3.40 8.47
CA ASP A 66 20.76 -3.77 9.74
C ASP A 66 20.93 -2.71 10.85
N HIS A 67 22.04 -1.95 10.87
CA HIS A 67 22.24 -0.88 11.86
C HIS A 67 21.23 0.27 11.73
N LEU A 68 20.68 0.52 10.53
CA LEU A 68 19.60 1.50 10.33
C LEU A 68 18.24 0.95 10.74
N LEU A 69 18.09 -0.37 10.84
CA LEU A 69 16.83 -1.00 11.29
C LEU A 69 16.74 -1.08 12.83
N GLN A 70 17.83 -0.83 13.55
CA GLN A 70 17.84 -0.89 15.01
C GLN A 70 17.13 0.33 15.61
N SER A 71 16.44 0.11 16.73
CA SER A 71 15.83 1.21 17.46
C SER A 71 16.90 2.09 18.10
N SER A 72 16.75 3.40 17.99
CA SER A 72 17.67 4.39 18.56
C SER A 72 17.81 4.32 20.09
N THR A 73 17.00 3.52 20.79
CA THR A 73 16.94 3.40 22.26
C THR A 73 17.54 2.10 22.80
N ALA A 74 18.44 1.44 22.08
CA ALA A 74 19.16 0.28 22.61
C ALA A 74 20.16 0.68 23.72
N THR A 75 19.67 0.84 24.95
CA THR A 75 20.50 1.02 26.15
C THR A 75 21.24 -0.27 26.42
N THR A 76 22.54 -0.33 26.10
CA THR A 76 23.40 -1.45 26.49
C THR A 76 23.70 -1.32 27.99
N THR A 77 23.09 -2.16 28.82
CA THR A 77 23.45 -2.29 30.24
C THR A 77 24.68 -3.19 30.34
N VAL A 78 25.87 -2.60 30.40
CA VAL A 78 27.08 -3.32 30.87
C VAL A 78 27.07 -3.26 32.39
N ALA A 79 27.02 -4.42 33.03
CA ALA A 79 27.08 -4.55 34.47
C ALA A 79 28.34 -3.84 35.01
N GLY A 80 28.14 -2.81 35.83
CA GLY A 80 29.17 -2.37 36.77
C GLY A 80 29.49 -0.88 36.83
N ASN A 81 29.04 -0.01 35.92
CA ASN A 81 29.18 1.45 36.10
C ASN A 81 28.13 2.20 35.27
N VAL A 82 27.17 2.83 35.94
CA VAL A 82 26.26 3.79 35.31
C VAL A 82 27.04 5.08 35.06
N THR A 83 27.70 5.16 33.91
CA THR A 83 28.18 6.43 33.38
C THR A 83 27.08 6.97 32.48
N THR A 84 26.23 7.86 33.00
CA THR A 84 25.35 8.69 32.18
C THR A 84 26.21 9.72 31.47
N THR A 85 26.91 9.31 30.41
CA THR A 85 27.43 10.29 29.46
C THR A 85 26.22 10.83 28.72
N ASN A 86 25.74 12.01 29.14
CA ASN A 86 24.99 12.93 28.28
C ASN A 86 25.91 13.36 27.14
N LYS A 87 26.28 12.43 26.26
CA LYS A 87 26.58 12.81 24.89
C LYS A 87 25.23 13.17 24.29
N HIS A 88 25.06 14.44 23.96
CA HIS A 88 24.27 14.86 22.82
C HIS A 88 24.82 14.18 21.56
N ASP A 89 24.76 12.84 21.50
CA ASP A 89 25.06 12.11 20.29
C ASP A 89 23.80 12.22 19.45
N ASN A 90 23.94 12.93 18.34
CA ASN A 90 22.92 13.31 17.36
C ASN A 90 22.38 12.08 16.59
N ARG A 91 22.24 10.91 17.24
CA ARG A 91 21.98 9.60 16.64
C ARG A 91 20.49 9.33 16.44
N SER A 92 19.76 10.24 15.80
CA SER A 92 18.35 10.05 15.45
C SER A 92 18.13 9.53 14.01
N ASP A 93 18.99 8.65 13.49
CA ASP A 93 19.06 8.31 12.05
C ASP A 93 18.45 6.94 11.68
N GLY A 94 17.94 6.18 12.65
CA GLY A 94 17.29 4.89 12.40
C GLY A 94 16.03 5.01 11.54
N ILE A 95 15.80 4.03 10.68
CA ILE A 95 14.59 3.92 9.85
C ILE A 95 13.39 3.72 10.76
N THR A 96 12.38 4.57 10.61
CA THR A 96 11.11 4.47 11.36
C THR A 96 10.01 3.88 10.50
N SER A 97 10.17 3.88 9.17
CA SER A 97 9.16 3.36 8.25
C SER A 97 9.78 2.88 6.94
N LEU A 98 9.20 1.82 6.39
CA LEU A 98 9.55 1.28 5.06
C LEU A 98 8.35 1.39 4.12
N LEU A 99 8.58 1.85 2.89
CA LEU A 99 7.59 1.83 1.81
C LEU A 99 8.07 0.92 0.69
N ILE A 100 7.26 -0.06 0.29
CA ILE A 100 7.52 -0.92 -0.88
C ILE A 100 6.69 -0.42 -2.06
N THR A 101 7.35 -0.10 -3.17
CA THR A 101 6.72 0.47 -4.36
C THR A 101 5.91 -0.57 -5.15
N GLY A 102 5.24 -0.11 -6.21
CA GLY A 102 4.66 -0.98 -7.23
C GLY A 102 5.72 -1.66 -8.11
N SER A 103 5.30 -2.72 -8.82
CA SER A 103 6.06 -3.43 -9.84
C SER A 103 5.11 -4.01 -10.89
N ALA A 104 5.60 -4.18 -12.11
CA ALA A 104 4.94 -4.93 -13.18
C ALA A 104 4.91 -6.45 -12.92
N SER A 105 5.73 -6.95 -11.98
CA SER A 105 5.78 -8.36 -11.59
C SER A 105 4.59 -8.75 -10.72
N SER A 106 4.21 -10.03 -10.74
CA SER A 106 3.27 -10.59 -9.77
C SER A 106 3.99 -11.07 -8.50
N ALA A 107 3.41 -10.84 -7.32
CA ALA A 107 4.01 -11.22 -6.03
C ALA A 107 4.25 -12.74 -5.86
N TYR A 108 3.63 -13.57 -6.70
CA TYR A 108 3.76 -15.03 -6.71
C TYR A 108 4.72 -15.57 -7.80
N GLN A 109 5.22 -14.73 -8.71
CA GLN A 109 6.12 -15.12 -9.81
C GLN A 109 7.59 -15.27 -9.35
N THR A 110 7.81 -16.13 -8.34
CA THR A 110 9.11 -16.26 -7.67
C THR A 110 10.22 -16.91 -8.51
N THR A 111 9.86 -17.74 -9.49
CA THR A 111 10.82 -18.40 -10.38
C THR A 111 11.42 -17.43 -11.40
N THR A 112 10.59 -16.56 -11.99
CA THR A 112 11.04 -15.56 -12.97
C THR A 112 11.62 -14.31 -12.30
N ASN A 113 11.22 -14.04 -11.06
CA ASN A 113 11.65 -12.88 -10.27
C ASN A 113 12.32 -13.34 -8.96
N PRO A 114 13.61 -13.75 -8.99
CA PRO A 114 14.30 -14.35 -7.84
C PRO A 114 14.56 -13.36 -6.68
N TRP A 115 14.36 -12.07 -6.89
CA TRP A 115 14.42 -11.03 -5.86
C TRP A 115 13.18 -11.01 -4.95
N ILE A 116 12.05 -11.60 -5.39
CA ILE A 116 10.79 -11.61 -4.62
C ILE A 116 10.90 -12.42 -3.32
N PRO A 117 11.39 -13.68 -3.30
CA PRO A 117 11.50 -14.43 -2.04
C PRO A 117 12.40 -13.76 -0.99
N PRO A 118 13.60 -13.24 -1.32
CA PRO A 118 14.43 -12.46 -0.40
C PRO A 118 13.70 -11.22 0.15
N LEU A 119 13.01 -10.45 -0.69
CA LEU A 119 12.24 -9.30 -0.23
C LEU A 119 11.10 -9.71 0.71
N LYS A 120 10.38 -10.79 0.40
CA LYS A 120 9.34 -11.35 1.27
C LYS A 120 9.90 -11.77 2.63
N ALA A 121 11.08 -12.39 2.65
CA ALA A 121 11.79 -12.74 3.88
C ALA A 121 12.23 -11.50 4.67
N PHE A 122 12.74 -10.47 3.98
CA PHE A 122 13.11 -9.19 4.58
C PHE A 122 11.91 -8.49 5.24
N ILE A 123 10.75 -8.44 4.56
CA ILE A 123 9.50 -7.89 5.12
C ILE A 123 9.12 -8.61 6.41
N ARG A 124 9.17 -9.95 6.43
CA ARG A 124 8.88 -10.75 7.64
C ARG A 124 9.87 -10.47 8.75
N ARG A 125 11.16 -10.38 8.43
CA ARG A 125 12.24 -10.09 9.38
C ARG A 125 12.04 -8.72 10.03
N VAL A 126 11.78 -7.67 9.24
CA VAL A 126 11.47 -6.33 9.76
C VAL A 126 10.20 -6.37 10.61
N TYR A 127 9.16 -7.05 10.13
CA TYR A 127 7.90 -7.15 10.85
C TYR A 127 8.06 -7.78 12.24
N ILE A 128 8.84 -8.86 12.35
CA ILE A 128 9.01 -9.63 13.59
C ILE A 128 10.04 -8.97 14.53
N HIS A 129 11.20 -8.59 14.02
CA HIS A 129 12.34 -8.18 14.85
C HIS A 129 12.44 -6.67 15.07
N HIS A 130 11.70 -5.87 14.30
CA HIS A 130 11.76 -4.40 14.36
C HIS A 130 10.33 -3.81 14.53
N PRO A 131 9.68 -4.03 15.69
CA PRO A 131 8.28 -3.64 15.95
C PRO A 131 8.01 -2.12 15.92
N HIS A 132 9.06 -1.30 15.88
CA HIS A 132 8.98 0.15 15.74
C HIS A 132 8.90 0.62 14.28
N ILE A 133 9.30 -0.20 13.30
CA ILE A 133 9.33 0.18 11.87
C ILE A 133 7.97 -0.06 11.23
N LYS A 134 7.27 1.01 10.86
CA LYS A 134 5.99 0.91 10.15
C LYS A 134 6.19 0.45 8.71
N LEU A 135 5.28 -0.39 8.19
CA LEU A 135 5.35 -0.89 6.81
C LEU A 135 4.25 -0.25 5.94
N ILE A 136 4.64 0.22 4.77
CA ILE A 136 3.76 0.80 3.76
C ILE A 136 3.94 0.04 2.44
N GLY A 137 2.88 -0.17 1.69
CA GLY A 137 2.97 -0.84 0.39
C GLY A 137 1.98 -0.27 -0.62
N GLY A 138 2.47 0.04 -1.83
CA GLY A 138 1.65 0.46 -2.97
C GLY A 138 1.59 -0.62 -4.05
N CYS A 139 0.40 -0.92 -4.58
CA CYS A 139 0.17 -1.89 -5.66
C CYS A 139 0.84 -3.26 -5.41
N PHE A 140 1.94 -3.60 -6.09
CA PHE A 140 2.73 -4.80 -5.79
C PHE A 140 3.18 -4.87 -4.32
N GLY A 141 3.62 -3.76 -3.72
CA GLY A 141 4.00 -3.71 -2.32
C GLY A 141 2.85 -4.08 -1.38
N HIS A 142 1.62 -3.68 -1.71
CA HIS A 142 0.41 -4.12 -0.98
C HIS A 142 0.23 -5.63 -1.05
N GLN A 143 0.33 -6.18 -2.26
CA GLN A 143 0.19 -7.62 -2.52
C GLN A 143 1.28 -8.44 -1.82
N LEU A 144 2.54 -7.99 -1.90
CA LEU A 144 3.67 -8.69 -1.31
C LEU A 144 3.63 -8.67 0.22
N ILE A 145 3.24 -7.55 0.83
CA ILE A 145 3.03 -7.47 2.28
C ILE A 145 1.91 -8.43 2.70
N ALA A 146 0.79 -8.46 1.98
CA ALA A 146 -0.29 -9.40 2.25
C ALA A 146 0.20 -10.86 2.17
N ALA A 147 0.90 -11.22 1.09
CA ALA A 147 1.47 -12.55 0.92
C ALA A 147 2.52 -12.91 2.00
N ALA A 148 3.23 -11.92 2.55
CA ALA A 148 4.26 -12.11 3.58
C ALA A 148 3.68 -12.31 4.97
N LEU A 149 2.64 -11.56 5.33
CA LEU A 149 2.14 -11.41 6.70
C LEU A 149 0.77 -12.06 6.95
N LEU A 150 0.00 -12.33 5.89
CA LEU A 150 -1.35 -12.91 5.97
C LEU A 150 -1.53 -14.21 5.16
N PRO A 151 -0.53 -15.11 5.04
CA PRO A 151 -0.64 -16.29 4.17
C PRO A 151 -1.80 -17.23 4.53
N ASP A 152 -2.26 -17.23 5.78
CA ASP A 152 -3.37 -18.06 6.26
C ASP A 152 -4.73 -17.34 6.26
N SER A 153 -4.79 -16.13 5.70
CA SER A 153 -6.01 -15.30 5.66
C SER A 153 -6.28 -14.69 4.30
N THR A 154 -5.26 -14.50 3.47
CA THR A 154 -5.39 -13.95 2.12
C THR A 154 -4.55 -14.72 1.12
N ARG A 155 -4.89 -14.56 -0.16
CA ARG A 155 -4.03 -14.93 -1.28
C ARG A 155 -3.93 -13.78 -2.28
N VAL A 156 -2.84 -13.76 -3.03
CA VAL A 156 -2.65 -12.88 -4.18
C VAL A 156 -2.79 -13.73 -5.43
N GLU A 157 -3.62 -13.28 -6.36
CA GLU A 157 -3.83 -13.96 -7.65
C GLU A 157 -4.22 -12.95 -8.74
N ALA A 158 -4.21 -13.39 -9.98
CA ALA A 158 -4.76 -12.62 -11.09
C ALA A 158 -6.26 -12.44 -10.92
N CYS A 159 -6.74 -11.22 -11.11
CA CYS A 159 -8.16 -10.89 -11.12
C CYS A 159 -8.82 -11.51 -12.36
N PRO A 160 -9.80 -12.42 -12.20
CA PRO A 160 -10.53 -13.03 -13.31
C PRO A 160 -11.44 -12.02 -14.03
N LEU A 161 -11.71 -10.85 -13.42
CA LEU A 161 -12.51 -9.76 -13.99
C LEU A 161 -11.66 -8.75 -14.77
N GLY A 162 -10.37 -9.04 -14.99
CA GLY A 162 -9.45 -8.16 -15.69
C GLY A 162 -8.84 -7.09 -14.79
N ARG A 163 -8.53 -5.93 -15.39
CA ARG A 163 -7.71 -4.88 -14.76
C ARG A 163 -8.53 -3.66 -14.36
N GLU A 164 -8.11 -2.99 -13.29
CA GLU A 164 -8.52 -1.62 -12.98
C GLU A 164 -7.43 -0.66 -13.48
N VAL A 165 -7.81 0.27 -14.36
CA VAL A 165 -6.87 1.14 -15.10
C VAL A 165 -7.41 2.56 -15.20
N GLY A 166 -6.86 3.50 -14.43
CA GLY A 166 -7.32 4.88 -14.31
C GLY A 166 -8.07 5.13 -13.00
N VAL A 167 -8.98 6.10 -12.96
CA VAL A 167 -9.60 6.50 -11.68
C VAL A 167 -10.70 5.51 -11.28
N HIS A 168 -10.63 5.00 -10.06
CA HIS A 168 -11.67 4.17 -9.46
C HIS A 168 -12.04 4.70 -8.07
N ALA A 169 -13.33 4.69 -7.75
CA ALA A 169 -13.85 5.09 -6.44
C ALA A 169 -13.81 3.89 -5.48
N VAL A 170 -12.85 3.90 -4.56
CA VAL A 170 -12.73 2.92 -3.48
C VAL A 170 -13.71 3.27 -2.38
N GLN A 171 -14.69 2.40 -2.15
CA GLN A 171 -15.63 2.52 -1.03
C GLN A 171 -14.91 2.19 0.28
N LEU A 172 -14.90 3.12 1.23
CA LEU A 172 -14.17 2.95 2.49
C LEU A 172 -14.97 2.16 3.52
N THR A 173 -14.27 1.35 4.31
CA THR A 173 -14.85 0.70 5.48
C THR A 173 -15.07 1.70 6.61
N PRO A 174 -16.15 1.62 7.41
CA PRO A 174 -16.36 2.52 8.55
C PRO A 174 -15.25 2.44 9.59
N ARG A 175 -14.56 1.30 9.71
CA ARG A 175 -13.41 1.15 10.62
C ARG A 175 -12.22 1.99 10.17
N PHE A 176 -11.89 1.96 8.89
CA PHE A 176 -10.82 2.79 8.33
C PHE A 176 -11.18 4.28 8.39
N GLN A 177 -12.44 4.63 8.07
CA GLN A 177 -12.94 6.00 8.20
C GLN A 177 -12.79 6.54 9.63
N ARG A 178 -13.05 5.73 10.65
CA ARG A 178 -12.84 6.13 12.05
C ARG A 178 -11.37 6.33 12.38
N ALA A 179 -10.48 5.47 11.90
CA ALA A 179 -9.04 5.57 12.16
C ALA A 179 -8.41 6.85 11.57
N PHE A 180 -8.87 7.28 10.39
CA PHE A 180 -8.28 8.42 9.67
C PHE A 180 -9.25 9.58 9.45
N GLY A 181 -10.32 9.67 10.23
CA GLY A 181 -11.41 10.64 10.01
C GLY A 181 -10.94 12.11 9.97
N ALA A 182 -9.91 12.44 10.74
CA ALA A 182 -9.32 13.78 10.83
C ALA A 182 -8.75 14.28 9.49
N VAL A 183 -8.25 13.38 8.64
CA VAL A 183 -7.65 13.72 7.33
C VAL A 183 -8.52 13.29 6.15
N LEU A 184 -9.44 12.35 6.35
CA LEU A 184 -10.41 11.95 5.33
C LEU A 184 -11.51 12.98 5.09
N GLY A 185 -11.73 13.93 6.01
CA GLY A 185 -12.71 15.01 5.84
C GLY A 185 -14.15 14.50 5.62
N GLY A 186 -14.52 13.39 6.27
CA GLY A 186 -15.84 12.77 6.14
C GLY A 186 -16.08 11.99 4.85
N LYS A 187 -15.05 11.84 3.98
CA LYS A 187 -15.16 11.03 2.76
C LYS A 187 -15.57 9.59 3.07
N ARG A 188 -16.48 9.07 2.25
CA ARG A 188 -16.93 7.67 2.25
C ARG A 188 -16.27 6.84 1.14
N GLU A 189 -15.64 7.53 0.19
CA GLU A 189 -14.90 6.93 -0.89
C GLU A 189 -13.63 7.75 -1.18
N LEU A 190 -12.62 7.07 -1.72
CA LEU A 190 -11.41 7.71 -2.27
C LEU A 190 -11.31 7.38 -3.75
N ARG A 191 -11.24 8.41 -4.59
CA ARG A 191 -10.97 8.27 -6.03
C ARG A 191 -9.47 8.11 -6.22
N MET A 192 -9.00 6.94 -6.64
CA MET A 192 -7.56 6.65 -6.77
C MET A 192 -7.23 6.22 -8.18
N GLN A 193 -6.03 6.58 -8.66
CA GLN A 193 -5.48 6.05 -9.89
C GLN A 193 -5.14 4.56 -9.70
N MET A 194 -5.56 3.72 -10.62
CA MET A 194 -5.35 2.27 -10.61
C MET A 194 -4.54 1.85 -11.83
N MET A 195 -3.65 0.88 -11.62
CA MET A 195 -2.97 0.11 -12.67
C MET A 195 -2.62 -1.26 -12.08
N HIS A 196 -3.61 -2.15 -11.98
CA HIS A 196 -3.37 -3.50 -11.48
C HIS A 196 -4.27 -4.55 -12.14
N GLY A 197 -3.71 -5.75 -12.27
CA GLY A 197 -4.43 -6.95 -12.74
C GLY A 197 -4.38 -8.12 -11.77
N ASP A 198 -3.53 -8.03 -10.74
CA ASP A 198 -3.57 -8.91 -9.58
C ASP A 198 -4.36 -8.22 -8.46
N TRP A 199 -4.93 -9.02 -7.57
CA TRP A 199 -5.69 -8.55 -6.41
C TRP A 199 -5.31 -9.33 -5.15
N VAL A 200 -5.61 -8.76 -3.99
CA VAL A 200 -5.62 -9.51 -2.72
C VAL A 200 -7.06 -9.96 -2.46
N VAL A 201 -7.24 -11.24 -2.17
CA VAL A 201 -8.55 -11.80 -1.83
C VAL A 201 -8.47 -12.57 -0.52
N PRO A 202 -9.53 -12.56 0.30
CA PRO A 202 -9.56 -13.37 1.50
C PRO A 202 -9.63 -14.87 1.16
N LEU A 203 -9.07 -15.69 2.04
CA LEU A 203 -9.30 -17.14 1.98
C LEU A 203 -10.70 -17.48 2.51
N PRO A 204 -11.35 -18.53 1.99
CA PRO A 204 -12.61 -18.99 2.54
C PRO A 204 -12.45 -19.32 4.02
N SER A 205 -13.41 -18.88 4.85
CA SER A 205 -13.46 -19.31 6.24
C SER A 205 -13.62 -20.83 6.26
N SER A 206 -12.78 -21.53 7.02
CA SER A 206 -12.89 -22.98 7.24
C SER A 206 -14.24 -23.31 7.89
N GLY A 207 -15.28 -23.50 7.07
CA GLY A 207 -16.67 -23.67 7.52
C GLY A 207 -17.75 -23.24 6.51
N GLU A 208 -17.43 -22.42 5.51
CA GLU A 208 -18.37 -22.14 4.41
C GLU A 208 -18.10 -23.12 3.26
N GLY A 209 -18.85 -24.23 3.27
CA GLY A 209 -18.86 -25.18 2.15
C GLY A 209 -19.23 -24.47 0.86
N ILE A 210 -18.39 -24.60 -0.15
CA ILE A 210 -18.75 -24.34 -1.54
C ILE A 210 -19.92 -25.26 -1.91
N THR A 211 -21.15 -24.76 -1.84
CA THR A 211 -22.27 -25.40 -2.54
C THR A 211 -22.07 -25.12 -4.03
N GLU A 212 -21.34 -26.01 -4.71
CA GLU A 212 -21.35 -26.06 -6.16
C GLU A 212 -22.73 -26.51 -6.61
N THR A 213 -23.59 -25.57 -7.00
CA THR A 213 -24.80 -25.90 -7.75
C THR A 213 -24.36 -26.21 -9.18
N ILE A 214 -24.08 -27.49 -9.46
CA ILE A 214 -23.87 -27.98 -10.82
C ILE A 214 -25.22 -27.93 -11.54
N GLY A 215 -25.47 -26.82 -12.23
CA GLY A 215 -26.53 -26.75 -13.23
C GLY A 215 -26.14 -27.60 -14.43
N SER A 216 -26.77 -28.77 -14.58
CA SER A 216 -26.69 -29.58 -15.78
C SER A 216 -27.28 -28.80 -16.96
N THR A 217 -26.45 -28.34 -17.90
CA THR A 217 -26.89 -28.00 -19.25
C THR A 217 -26.07 -28.76 -20.28
N THR A 218 -26.79 -29.46 -21.14
CA THR A 218 -26.28 -30.26 -22.25
C THR A 218 -25.58 -29.41 -23.30
N ALA A 219 -24.42 -29.90 -23.73
CA ALA A 219 -23.74 -29.74 -25.03
C ALA A 219 -23.52 -28.31 -25.59
N GLY A 220 -22.25 -27.92 -25.64
CA GLY A 220 -21.70 -27.08 -26.71
C GLY A 220 -21.69 -25.58 -26.44
N ASP A 221 -20.97 -25.13 -25.40
CA ASP A 221 -20.27 -23.84 -25.38
C ASP A 221 -19.39 -23.77 -24.12
N THR A 222 -18.17 -23.26 -24.26
CA THR A 222 -17.20 -23.11 -23.17
C THR A 222 -17.77 -22.19 -22.09
N PRO A 223 -17.94 -22.61 -20.81
CA PRO A 223 -18.66 -21.80 -19.85
C PRO A 223 -17.78 -20.64 -19.35
N LEU A 224 -18.24 -19.39 -19.54
CA LEU A 224 -17.84 -18.30 -18.65
C LEU A 224 -18.27 -18.68 -17.22
N LYS A 225 -17.31 -18.76 -16.31
CA LYS A 225 -17.58 -18.89 -14.89
C LYS A 225 -18.29 -17.63 -14.41
N ASN A 226 -19.61 -17.71 -14.22
CA ASN A 226 -20.38 -16.69 -13.52
C ASN A 226 -20.01 -16.74 -12.03
N VAL A 227 -18.93 -16.05 -11.67
CA VAL A 227 -18.66 -15.70 -10.27
C VAL A 227 -19.56 -14.53 -9.93
N THR A 228 -20.76 -14.84 -9.44
CA THR A 228 -21.65 -13.84 -8.85
C THR A 228 -21.07 -13.44 -7.50
N THR A 229 -20.31 -12.35 -7.44
CA THR A 229 -19.90 -11.76 -6.16
C THR A 229 -21.15 -11.14 -5.53
N ASN A 230 -21.71 -11.79 -4.51
CA ASN A 230 -22.81 -11.22 -3.73
C ASN A 230 -22.39 -9.87 -3.15
N SER A 231 -22.99 -8.80 -3.68
CA SER A 231 -22.78 -7.39 -3.34
C SER A 231 -23.39 -7.01 -1.98
N ASN A 232 -23.09 -7.78 -0.93
CA ASN A 232 -23.49 -7.42 0.43
C ASN A 232 -22.30 -6.77 1.15
N ASN A 233 -22.39 -5.45 1.34
CA ASN A 233 -21.41 -4.53 1.94
C ASN A 233 -20.79 -4.98 3.29
N THR A 234 -21.35 -5.96 3.97
CA THR A 234 -20.87 -6.48 5.26
C THR A 234 -19.95 -7.69 5.15
N HIS A 235 -19.89 -8.39 4.01
CA HIS A 235 -19.04 -9.58 3.85
C HIS A 235 -17.56 -9.22 3.63
N ASN A 236 -17.26 -8.15 2.87
CA ASN A 236 -15.87 -7.80 2.53
C ASN A 236 -15.04 -7.30 3.73
N GLU A 237 -15.68 -6.78 4.78
CA GLU A 237 -15.02 -6.44 6.05
C GLU A 237 -14.76 -7.66 6.94
N ARG A 238 -15.64 -8.65 6.90
CA ARG A 238 -15.59 -9.82 7.80
C ARG A 238 -14.56 -10.86 7.39
N ASN A 239 -14.02 -10.75 6.18
CA ASN A 239 -13.15 -11.76 5.62
C ASN A 239 -11.66 -11.54 5.91
N ILE A 240 -11.29 -10.43 6.57
CA ILE A 240 -9.94 -10.20 7.08
C ILE A 240 -9.93 -10.39 8.60
N LYS A 241 -9.07 -11.31 9.07
CA LYS A 241 -8.99 -11.63 10.50
C LYS A 241 -8.48 -10.42 11.30
N PRO A 242 -9.19 -10.01 12.38
CA PRO A 242 -8.67 -9.02 13.32
C PRO A 242 -7.27 -9.41 13.83
N PRO A 243 -6.39 -8.45 14.14
CA PRO A 243 -6.62 -6.99 14.19
C PRO A 243 -6.50 -6.25 12.84
N TRP A 244 -6.36 -6.96 11.72
CA TRP A 244 -6.28 -6.34 10.41
C TRP A 244 -7.63 -5.80 9.95
N LEU A 245 -7.58 -4.71 9.18
CA LEU A 245 -8.72 -4.01 8.63
C LEU A 245 -8.59 -3.93 7.11
N ASN A 246 -9.69 -4.20 6.41
CA ASN A 246 -9.81 -3.81 5.00
C ASN A 246 -10.00 -2.28 4.95
N ILE A 247 -9.26 -1.60 4.07
CA ILE A 247 -9.41 -0.15 3.86
C ILE A 247 -10.69 0.13 3.06
N GLY A 248 -10.98 -0.71 2.07
CA GLY A 248 -12.08 -0.49 1.15
C GLY A 248 -12.10 -1.46 -0.02
N TRP A 249 -13.09 -1.30 -0.91
CA TRP A 249 -13.28 -2.15 -2.08
C TRP A 249 -13.77 -1.35 -3.29
N THR A 250 -13.65 -1.95 -4.46
CA THR A 250 -14.35 -1.53 -5.70
C THR A 250 -15.29 -2.64 -6.14
N LYS A 251 -16.00 -2.45 -7.27
CA LYS A 251 -16.82 -3.51 -7.87
C LYS A 251 -15.99 -4.72 -8.30
N GLN A 252 -14.74 -4.50 -8.73
CA GLN A 252 -13.85 -5.56 -9.19
C GLN A 252 -12.98 -6.09 -8.04
N CYS A 253 -12.37 -5.24 -7.21
CA CYS A 253 -11.40 -5.68 -6.22
C CYS A 253 -11.98 -5.63 -4.79
N PRO A 254 -12.02 -6.77 -4.06
CA PRO A 254 -12.62 -6.81 -2.71
C PRO A 254 -11.73 -6.19 -1.62
N ILE A 255 -10.42 -6.08 -1.86
CA ILE A 255 -9.45 -5.49 -0.92
C ILE A 255 -8.58 -4.50 -1.68
N GLN A 256 -8.90 -3.22 -1.53
CA GLN A 256 -8.12 -2.10 -2.09
C GLN A 256 -7.01 -1.63 -1.16
N GLY A 257 -6.91 -2.22 0.04
CA GLY A 257 -5.86 -1.92 0.99
C GLY A 257 -6.05 -2.65 2.31
N LEU A 258 -4.96 -2.81 3.05
CA LEU A 258 -4.93 -3.43 4.37
C LEU A 258 -4.30 -2.50 5.39
N TYR A 259 -4.93 -2.41 6.56
CA TYR A 259 -4.45 -1.61 7.68
C TYR A 259 -4.34 -2.48 8.94
N LEU A 260 -3.15 -2.52 9.54
CA LEU A 260 -2.90 -3.00 10.89
C LEU A 260 -2.53 -1.78 11.74
N PRO A 261 -3.34 -1.43 12.76
CA PRO A 261 -3.16 -0.20 13.53
C PRO A 261 -1.73 0.06 13.98
N ASN A 262 -1.23 1.28 13.69
CA ASN A 262 0.13 1.75 14.00
C ASN A 262 1.30 0.88 13.48
N ARG A 263 1.04 -0.13 12.62
CA ARG A 263 2.05 -1.10 12.20
C ARG A 263 2.18 -1.25 10.69
N VAL A 264 1.06 -1.41 9.97
CA VAL A 264 1.07 -1.65 8.51
C VAL A 264 -0.05 -0.87 7.84
N LEU A 265 0.23 -0.19 6.74
CA LEU A 265 -0.77 0.49 5.91
C LEU A 265 -0.47 0.29 4.42
N THR A 266 -1.35 -0.38 3.69
CA THR A 266 -1.11 -0.73 2.28
C THR A 266 -2.29 -0.34 1.41
N LEU A 267 -2.02 0.03 0.16
CA LEU A 267 -3.00 0.51 -0.81
C LEU A 267 -2.72 -0.13 -2.17
N GLN A 268 -3.77 -0.55 -2.87
CA GLN A 268 -3.68 -1.15 -4.19
C GLN A 268 -3.53 -0.10 -5.30
N GLY A 269 -4.09 1.10 -5.13
CA GLY A 269 -3.95 2.20 -6.08
C GLY A 269 -2.72 3.06 -5.87
N HIS A 270 -2.45 3.89 -6.87
CA HIS A 270 -1.26 4.71 -7.04
C HIS A 270 -1.57 6.17 -6.69
N PHE A 271 -1.45 6.53 -5.40
CA PHE A 271 -1.63 7.93 -5.00
C PHE A 271 -0.46 8.82 -5.41
N GLU A 272 0.70 8.22 -5.69
CA GLU A 272 1.91 8.92 -6.12
C GLU A 272 1.93 9.31 -7.60
N ILE A 273 1.01 8.77 -8.40
CA ILE A 273 0.94 8.99 -9.84
C ILE A 273 -0.28 9.85 -10.14
N ASP A 274 -0.07 11.02 -10.76
CA ASP A 274 -1.17 11.85 -11.26
C ASP A 274 -1.77 11.29 -12.56
N SER A 275 -2.90 11.85 -12.99
CA SER A 275 -3.58 11.43 -14.21
C SER A 275 -2.72 11.49 -15.47
N GLY A 276 -1.89 12.53 -15.62
CA GLY A 276 -0.95 12.61 -16.73
C GLY A 276 0.06 11.47 -16.72
N GLY A 277 0.51 11.03 -15.54
CA GLY A 277 1.47 9.97 -15.35
C GLY A 277 0.80 8.63 -15.63
N MET A 278 -0.41 8.45 -15.10
CA MET A 278 -1.21 7.26 -15.33
C MET A 278 -1.54 7.06 -16.82
N SER A 279 -1.78 8.15 -17.56
CA SER A 279 -1.95 8.11 -19.03
C SER A 279 -0.69 7.65 -19.77
N LEU A 280 0.50 8.00 -19.29
CA LEU A 280 1.76 7.50 -19.86
C LEU A 280 1.94 6.02 -19.52
N VAL A 281 1.71 5.64 -18.26
CA VAL A 281 1.81 4.25 -17.79
C VAL A 281 0.85 3.35 -18.59
N ALA A 282 -0.43 3.72 -18.72
CA ALA A 282 -1.41 2.96 -19.49
C ALA A 282 -1.01 2.78 -20.96
N ARG A 283 -0.45 3.81 -21.59
CA ARG A 283 0.03 3.73 -22.97
C ARG A 283 1.15 2.72 -23.14
N GLU A 284 2.16 2.79 -22.29
CA GLU A 284 3.36 1.94 -22.41
C GLU A 284 3.10 0.49 -22.01
N PHE A 285 2.23 0.27 -21.02
CA PHE A 285 1.83 -1.09 -20.64
C PHE A 285 0.86 -1.72 -21.63
N GLY A 286 0.10 -0.94 -22.40
CA GLY A 286 -0.91 -1.49 -23.32
C GLY A 286 -0.38 -2.60 -24.23
N PRO A 287 0.69 -2.38 -25.02
CA PRO A 287 1.27 -3.42 -25.86
C PRO A 287 1.79 -4.64 -25.08
N ILE A 288 2.41 -4.41 -23.92
CA ILE A 288 2.92 -5.48 -23.03
C ILE A 288 1.77 -6.36 -22.52
N LEU A 289 0.61 -5.75 -22.29
CA LEU A 289 -0.60 -6.39 -21.81
C LEU A 289 -1.50 -6.91 -22.94
N GLY A 290 -1.07 -6.81 -24.20
CA GLY A 290 -1.82 -7.27 -25.37
C GLY A 290 -3.05 -6.42 -25.70
N TRP A 291 -3.10 -5.15 -25.27
CA TRP A 291 -4.19 -4.25 -25.61
C TRP A 291 -4.10 -3.83 -27.09
N SER A 292 -5.26 -3.76 -27.75
CA SER A 292 -5.36 -3.06 -29.03
C SER A 292 -5.12 -1.55 -28.83
N GLU A 293 -4.75 -0.85 -29.90
CA GLU A 293 -4.61 0.60 -29.86
C GLU A 293 -5.90 1.30 -29.40
N GLU A 294 -7.06 0.76 -29.78
CA GLU A 294 -8.36 1.27 -29.36
C GLU A 294 -8.57 1.16 -27.84
N VAL A 295 -8.23 0.01 -27.25
CA VAL A 295 -8.33 -0.19 -25.79
C VAL A 295 -7.35 0.71 -25.05
N ALA A 296 -6.10 0.82 -25.53
CA ALA A 296 -5.12 1.72 -24.94
C ALA A 296 -5.59 3.18 -24.99
N ARG A 297 -6.10 3.63 -26.14
CA ARG A 297 -6.67 4.99 -26.31
C ARG A 297 -7.85 5.22 -25.37
N ALA A 298 -8.79 4.27 -25.28
CA ALA A 298 -9.94 4.38 -24.38
C ALA A 298 -9.53 4.54 -22.91
N HIS A 299 -8.50 3.82 -22.47
CA HIS A 299 -7.93 4.02 -21.12
C HIS A 299 -7.36 5.42 -20.95
N GLN A 300 -6.57 5.93 -21.91
CA GLN A 300 -6.00 7.27 -21.83
C GLN A 300 -7.08 8.36 -21.82
N GLU A 301 -8.12 8.24 -22.64
CA GLU A 301 -9.24 9.18 -22.68
C GLU A 301 -10.00 9.20 -21.35
N ARG A 302 -10.26 8.02 -20.77
CA ARG A 302 -10.92 7.92 -19.46
C ARG A 302 -10.06 8.54 -18.35
N ILE A 303 -8.76 8.26 -18.34
CA ILE A 303 -7.83 8.84 -17.36
C ILE A 303 -7.80 10.37 -17.49
N ALA A 304 -7.76 10.90 -18.72
CA ALA A 304 -7.75 12.34 -18.95
C ALA A 304 -9.07 13.00 -18.50
N TRP A 305 -10.21 12.37 -18.78
CA TRP A 305 -11.53 12.88 -18.40
C TRP A 305 -11.76 12.85 -16.88
N GLU A 306 -11.46 11.72 -16.24
CA GLU A 306 -11.76 11.51 -14.81
C GLU A 306 -10.66 11.98 -13.87
N GLY A 307 -9.43 12.08 -14.37
CA GLY A 307 -8.20 12.21 -13.60
C GLY A 307 -7.84 13.61 -13.13
N GLY A 308 -8.61 14.64 -13.48
CA GLY A 308 -8.44 15.98 -12.92
C GLY A 308 -8.84 16.10 -11.44
N TRP A 309 -9.37 15.04 -10.83
CA TRP A 309 -10.08 15.07 -9.54
C TRP A 309 -9.90 13.77 -8.74
N ASP A 310 -8.69 13.20 -8.72
CA ASP A 310 -8.37 12.11 -7.80
C ASP A 310 -8.05 12.61 -6.37
N ASP A 311 -8.05 11.69 -5.42
CA ASP A 311 -7.84 11.94 -3.98
C ASP A 311 -6.39 11.64 -3.54
N GLY A 312 -5.41 11.67 -4.45
CA GLY A 312 -4.01 11.33 -4.13
C GLY A 312 -3.43 12.13 -2.95
N ASN A 313 -3.76 13.42 -2.86
CA ASN A 313 -3.35 14.27 -1.74
C ASN A 313 -4.00 13.88 -0.40
N VAL A 314 -5.26 13.44 -0.41
CA VAL A 314 -5.96 12.96 0.80
C VAL A 314 -5.32 11.67 1.28
N VAL A 315 -4.98 10.76 0.34
CA VAL A 315 -4.23 9.54 0.66
C VAL A 315 -2.86 9.88 1.25
N ALA A 316 -2.17 10.89 0.72
CA ALA A 316 -0.89 11.33 1.27
C ALA A 316 -1.03 11.89 2.70
N ASP A 317 -2.13 12.59 3.02
CA ASP A 317 -2.42 13.05 4.39
C ASP A 317 -2.70 11.88 5.34
N VAL A 318 -3.38 10.83 4.87
CA VAL A 318 -3.53 9.55 5.60
C VAL A 318 -2.16 8.91 5.88
N ILE A 319 -1.28 8.84 4.88
CA ILE A 319 0.08 8.31 5.05
C ILE A 319 0.87 9.16 6.06
N ALA A 320 0.80 10.49 5.98
CA ALA A 320 1.47 11.39 6.91
C ALA A 320 1.01 11.15 8.36
N LEU A 321 -0.31 11.04 8.59
CA LEU A 321 -0.87 10.75 9.91
C LEU A 321 -0.45 9.35 10.41
N PHE A 322 -0.42 8.36 9.52
CA PHE A 322 0.07 7.02 9.85
C PHE A 322 1.56 7.04 10.25
N LEU A 323 2.40 7.82 9.58
CA LEU A 323 3.84 7.88 9.85
C LEU A 323 4.16 8.45 11.25
N VAL A 324 3.45 9.48 11.71
CA VAL A 324 3.61 9.99 13.08
C VAL A 324 3.05 9.02 14.12
N GLY A 325 2.01 8.27 13.76
CA GLY A 325 1.32 7.36 14.68
C GLY A 325 0.36 8.11 15.58
N GLU A 326 -0.58 7.37 16.16
CA GLU A 326 -1.54 7.95 17.10
C GLU A 326 -0.84 8.30 18.42
N HIS A 327 -0.21 9.47 18.51
CA HIS A 327 -0.07 10.14 19.80
C HIS A 327 -1.48 10.51 20.23
N THR A 328 -2.10 9.64 21.04
CA THR A 328 -3.26 9.97 21.89
C THR A 328 -4.21 10.99 21.25
N MET A 329 -5.16 10.52 20.44
CA MET A 329 -6.47 11.15 20.57
C MET A 329 -6.83 10.99 22.04
N SER A 330 -6.62 12.05 22.81
CA SER A 330 -7.12 12.16 24.17
C SER A 330 -8.57 11.64 24.11
N PRO A 331 -9.00 10.74 25.01
CA PRO A 331 -10.40 10.38 25.06
C PRO A 331 -11.13 11.71 25.20
N VAL A 332 -11.90 12.08 24.17
CA VAL A 332 -12.74 13.28 24.20
C VAL A 332 -13.45 13.21 25.54
N SER A 333 -13.12 14.20 26.37
CA SER A 333 -13.61 14.35 27.72
C SER A 333 -15.10 14.06 27.75
N LYS A 334 -15.51 13.20 28.68
CA LYS A 334 -16.89 13.21 29.19
C LYS A 334 -17.31 14.67 29.40
N LEU A 335 -18.27 15.13 28.62
CA LEU A 335 -19.18 16.21 28.94
C LEU A 335 -20.59 15.73 28.63
#